data_AF-K2C7P0-F1
#
_entry.id   AF-K2C7P0-F1
#
_cell.length_a   1.000
_cell.length_b   1.000
_cell.length_c   1.000
_cell.angle_alpha   90.00
_cell.angle_beta   90.00
_cell.angle_gamma   90.00
#
_symmetry.space_group_name_H-M   'P 1'
#
loop_
_entity.id
_entity.type
_entity.pdbx_description
1 polymer ?
#
loop_
_entity_poly.entity_id
_entity_poly.type
_entity_poly.pdbx_seq_one_letter_code
_entity_poly.pdbx_strand_id
1 'polypeptide(L)'
;MSHLNYPFTFLEDANRKIEGSLELTEPLPCDHKSGGGFFRIGKLAIDDCHPLQIVLYHNDATSKFIYLHENNPDKNLLDIIGVTAATPIPTIPQKLPGQLCLGSDRAQLIGNAVSEIIGGGPLASTFAQYKQQNLAVFPIAREGLKYQVAEAIYSNYGYYCDEIVLDAHHVFDSSVPVYNRTVELTLFKDKDLDQTQKENIAVAFLADSIASGLVMKEVVARVSERFENLKQIEVISPLATIRGLCR
;
A
#
# COMPACT_ATOMS: atom_id res chain seq x y z
N MET A 1 -3.93 -22.67 -13.69
CA MET A 1 -4.16 -21.24 -14.00
C MET A 1 -2.82 -20.64 -14.31
N SER A 2 -2.68 -19.92 -15.43
CA SER A 2 -1.38 -19.65 -16.05
C SER A 2 -0.64 -18.46 -15.42
N HIS A 3 0.70 -18.54 -15.53
CA HIS A 3 1.58 -17.38 -15.53
C HIS A 3 1.00 -16.26 -16.42
N LEU A 4 1.05 -15.02 -15.95
CA LEU A 4 0.55 -13.84 -16.67
C LEU A 4 1.74 -12.96 -17.02
N ASN A 5 1.83 -12.57 -18.30
CA ASN A 5 2.73 -11.52 -18.77
C ASN A 5 1.88 -10.42 -19.41
N TYR A 6 1.84 -9.25 -18.77
CA TYR A 6 1.06 -8.10 -19.22
C TYR A 6 2.00 -7.01 -19.73
N PRO A 7 2.13 -6.83 -21.06
CA PRO A 7 2.91 -5.72 -21.60
C PRO A 7 2.15 -4.41 -21.43
N PHE A 8 2.88 -3.33 -21.17
CA PHE A 8 2.29 -1.99 -21.08
C PHE A 8 3.16 -0.96 -21.80
N THR A 9 2.51 0.09 -22.30
CA THR A 9 3.18 1.27 -22.82
C THR A 9 2.35 2.50 -22.54
N PHE A 10 3.00 3.59 -22.15
CA PHE A 10 2.37 4.89 -21.95
C PHE A 10 3.38 6.02 -22.13
N LEU A 11 2.88 7.24 -22.35
CA LEU A 11 3.69 8.45 -22.34
C LEU A 11 3.74 9.01 -20.93
N GLU A 12 4.94 9.11 -20.37
CA GLU A 12 5.15 9.73 -19.06
C GLU A 12 5.10 11.26 -19.18
N ASP A 13 5.66 11.79 -20.26
CA ASP A 13 5.52 13.17 -20.73
C ASP A 13 5.49 13.21 -22.26
N ALA A 14 5.43 14.40 -22.86
CA ALA A 14 5.33 14.58 -24.31
C ALA A 14 6.49 13.90 -25.09
N ASN A 15 7.64 13.70 -24.46
CA ASN A 15 8.87 13.23 -25.10
C ASN A 15 9.39 11.89 -24.54
N ARG A 16 8.83 11.39 -23.44
CA ARG A 16 9.27 10.16 -22.78
C ARG A 16 8.20 9.09 -22.82
N LYS A 17 8.42 8.09 -23.68
CA LYS A 17 7.65 6.84 -23.72
C LYS A 17 8.22 5.85 -22.71
N ILE A 18 7.35 5.20 -21.95
CA ILE A 18 7.68 4.09 -21.07
C ILE A 18 7.12 2.82 -21.70
N GLU A 19 7.96 1.79 -21.80
CA GLU A 19 7.61 0.45 -22.24
C GLU A 19 8.10 -0.55 -21.18
N GLY A 20 7.32 -1.61 -20.98
CA GLY A 20 7.63 -2.59 -19.95
C GLY A 20 6.63 -3.73 -19.86
N SER A 21 6.81 -4.59 -18.86
CA SER A 21 5.95 -5.72 -18.60
C SER A 21 5.74 -5.95 -17.10
N LEU A 22 4.54 -6.41 -16.76
CA LEU A 22 4.22 -7.00 -15.46
C LEU A 22 4.11 -8.51 -15.64
N GLU A 23 5.05 -9.23 -15.05
CA GLU A 23 5.03 -10.69 -14.99
C GLU A 23 4.54 -11.14 -13.61
N LEU A 24 3.54 -12.02 -13.59
CA LEU A 24 2.97 -12.59 -12.36
C LEU A 24 3.00 -14.12 -12.44
N THR A 25 3.47 -14.76 -11.38
CA THR A 25 3.39 -16.21 -11.22
C THR A 25 1.94 -16.67 -11.12
N GLU A 26 1.75 -17.99 -11.15
CA GLU A 26 0.48 -18.57 -10.76
C GLU A 26 0.11 -18.19 -9.31
N PRO A 27 -1.18 -18.08 -8.99
CA PRO A 27 -1.62 -17.75 -7.65
C PRO A 27 -1.30 -18.91 -6.70
N LEU A 28 -0.65 -18.60 -5.59
CA LEU A 28 -0.35 -19.53 -4.52
C LEU A 28 -1.30 -19.29 -3.36
N PRO A 29 -1.80 -20.34 -2.69
CA PRO A 29 -2.63 -20.18 -1.51
C PRO A 29 -1.80 -19.56 -0.37
N CYS A 30 -2.46 -18.72 0.42
CA CYS A 30 -1.95 -18.22 1.68
C CYS A 30 -2.88 -18.72 2.78
N ASP A 31 -2.33 -19.43 3.77
CA ASP A 31 -3.07 -19.82 4.97
C ASP A 31 -2.18 -19.56 6.18
N HIS A 32 -2.67 -18.75 7.11
CA HIS A 32 -1.92 -18.29 8.28
C HIS A 32 -2.85 -17.85 9.40
N LYS A 33 -2.29 -17.54 10.57
CA LYS A 33 -3.06 -17.20 11.79
C LYS A 33 -4.08 -16.06 11.60
N SER A 34 -3.78 -15.12 10.70
CA SER A 34 -4.56 -13.89 10.51
C SER A 34 -5.68 -14.00 9.46
N GLY A 35 -5.79 -15.14 8.76
CA GLY A 35 -6.71 -15.29 7.63
C GLY A 35 -6.14 -16.17 6.51
N GLY A 36 -6.68 -16.02 5.30
CA GLY A 36 -6.25 -16.81 4.16
C GLY A 36 -6.70 -16.23 2.83
N GLY A 37 -6.16 -16.75 1.75
CA GLY A 37 -6.44 -16.26 0.40
C GLY A 37 -5.41 -16.73 -0.60
N PHE A 38 -5.04 -15.84 -1.51
CA PHE A 38 -4.05 -16.10 -2.54
C PHE A 38 -3.07 -14.95 -2.65
N PHE A 39 -1.85 -15.25 -3.05
CA PHE A 39 -0.90 -14.24 -3.49
C PHE A 39 -0.26 -14.64 -4.82
N ARG A 40 0.22 -13.64 -5.54
CA ARG A 40 1.07 -13.82 -6.72
C ARG A 40 2.35 -13.05 -6.50
N ILE A 41 3.48 -13.69 -6.74
CA ILE A 41 4.76 -13.00 -6.85
C ILE A 41 4.91 -12.54 -8.29
N GLY A 42 5.53 -11.40 -8.48
CA GLY A 42 5.78 -10.87 -9.80
C GLY A 42 6.94 -9.91 -9.84
N LYS A 43 7.21 -9.44 -11.04
CA LYS A 43 8.16 -8.39 -11.32
C LYS A 43 7.55 -7.41 -12.31
N LEU A 44 7.75 -6.13 -12.06
CA LEU A 44 7.51 -5.06 -13.01
C LEU A 44 8.85 -4.62 -13.58
N ALA A 45 9.01 -4.76 -14.88
CA ALA A 45 10.22 -4.36 -15.59
C ALA A 45 9.89 -3.24 -16.57
N ILE A 46 10.75 -2.24 -16.62
CA ILE A 46 10.80 -1.20 -17.65
C ILE A 46 12.23 -1.14 -18.18
N ASP A 47 12.42 -0.60 -19.37
CA ASP A 47 13.73 -0.51 -20.00
C ASP A 47 14.76 0.20 -19.10
N ASP A 48 15.99 -0.33 -19.09
CA ASP A 48 17.15 0.23 -18.38
C ASP A 48 17.01 0.42 -16.85
N CYS A 49 16.00 -0.19 -16.22
CA CYS A 49 15.80 -0.14 -14.76
C CYS A 49 15.86 -1.54 -14.13
N HIS A 50 16.26 -1.59 -12.85
CA HIS A 50 16.15 -2.83 -12.08
C HIS A 50 14.67 -3.21 -11.89
N PRO A 51 14.28 -4.47 -12.15
CA PRO A 51 12.89 -4.89 -11.99
C PRO A 51 12.41 -4.76 -10.55
N LEU A 52 11.27 -4.10 -10.37
CA LEU A 52 10.60 -4.00 -9.08
C LEU A 52 9.93 -5.34 -8.75
N GLN A 53 10.27 -5.94 -7.61
CA GLN A 53 9.56 -7.11 -7.10
C GLN A 53 8.20 -6.68 -6.57
N ILE A 54 7.15 -7.41 -6.97
CA ILE A 54 5.77 -7.10 -6.57
C ILE A 54 5.14 -8.37 -6.01
N VAL A 55 4.35 -8.22 -4.96
CA VAL A 55 3.47 -9.26 -4.47
C VAL A 55 2.05 -8.74 -4.45
N LEU A 56 1.16 -9.40 -5.16
CA LEU A 56 -0.27 -9.07 -5.18
C LEU A 56 -1.02 -10.05 -4.30
N TYR A 57 -1.69 -9.54 -3.27
CA TYR A 57 -2.49 -10.33 -2.35
C TYR A 57 -3.97 -10.20 -2.65
N HIS A 58 -4.69 -11.30 -2.46
CA HIS A 58 -6.13 -11.37 -2.56
C HIS A 58 -6.70 -12.23 -1.42
N ASN A 59 -7.37 -11.59 -0.49
CA ASN A 59 -8.10 -12.19 0.62
C ASN A 59 -9.54 -11.64 0.72
N ASP A 60 -10.32 -12.15 1.69
CA ASP A 60 -11.71 -11.73 1.90
C ASP A 60 -11.83 -10.22 2.11
N ALA A 61 -10.94 -9.61 2.92
CA ALA A 61 -10.95 -8.18 3.17
C ALA A 61 -10.67 -7.35 1.90
N THR A 62 -9.65 -7.71 1.11
CA THR A 62 -9.38 -7.09 -0.19
C THR A 62 -10.53 -7.26 -1.17
N SER A 63 -11.21 -8.41 -1.12
CA SER A 63 -12.32 -8.66 -2.02
C SER A 63 -13.47 -7.68 -1.78
N LYS A 64 -13.77 -7.38 -0.51
CA LYS A 64 -14.82 -6.47 -0.08
C LYS A 64 -14.56 -5.03 -0.48
N PHE A 65 -13.32 -4.54 -0.38
CA PHE A 65 -13.03 -3.15 -0.75
C PHE A 65 -12.68 -2.92 -2.23
N ILE A 66 -12.28 -3.96 -2.97
CA ILE A 66 -11.92 -3.85 -4.41
C ILE A 66 -13.11 -4.13 -5.33
N TYR A 67 -13.89 -5.18 -5.06
CA TYR A 67 -14.93 -5.66 -5.99
C TYR A 67 -16.34 -5.21 -5.58
N LEU A 68 -17.30 -5.48 -6.45
CA LEU A 68 -18.71 -5.40 -6.09
C LEU A 68 -19.02 -6.47 -5.03
N HIS A 69 -19.69 -6.10 -3.96
CA HIS A 69 -20.14 -7.04 -2.94
C HIS A 69 -21.58 -6.76 -2.49
N GLU A 70 -22.22 -7.79 -1.97
CA GLU A 70 -23.58 -7.68 -1.46
C GLU A 70 -23.56 -6.94 -0.12
N ASN A 71 -24.32 -5.85 -0.07
CA ASN A 71 -24.52 -5.05 1.12
C ASN A 71 -25.99 -5.05 1.50
N ASN A 72 -26.23 -5.18 2.80
CA ASN A 72 -27.54 -4.88 3.33
C ASN A 72 -27.81 -3.38 3.20
N PRO A 73 -29.07 -2.97 3.00
CA PRO A 73 -29.44 -1.56 3.01
C PRO A 73 -29.03 -0.90 4.33
N ASP A 74 -28.07 0.03 4.28
CA ASP A 74 -27.63 0.81 5.43
C ASP A 74 -28.19 2.24 5.33
N LYS A 75 -28.94 2.66 6.36
CA LYS A 75 -29.59 3.98 6.36
C LYS A 75 -28.60 5.14 6.29
N ASN A 76 -27.45 5.02 6.96
CA ASN A 76 -26.41 6.05 6.93
C ASN A 76 -25.74 6.12 5.57
N LEU A 77 -25.48 4.97 4.94
CA LEU A 77 -24.93 4.93 3.58
C LEU A 77 -25.91 5.53 2.58
N LEU A 78 -27.20 5.15 2.65
CA LEU A 78 -28.26 5.66 1.78
C LEU A 78 -28.42 7.18 1.89
N ASP A 79 -28.35 7.72 3.11
CA ASP A 79 -28.36 9.16 3.36
C ASP A 79 -27.16 9.86 2.69
N ILE A 80 -25.95 9.33 2.87
CA ILE A 80 -24.72 9.89 2.27
C ILE A 80 -24.76 9.90 0.74
N ILE A 81 -25.32 8.86 0.11
CA ILE A 81 -25.41 8.77 -1.36
C ILE A 81 -26.67 9.46 -1.92
N GLY A 82 -27.46 10.13 -1.07
CA GLY A 82 -28.62 10.93 -1.47
C GLY A 82 -29.88 10.12 -1.82
N VAL A 83 -29.98 8.86 -1.38
CA VAL A 83 -31.20 8.06 -1.51
C VAL A 83 -32.18 8.47 -0.41
N THR A 84 -33.10 9.37 -0.76
CA THR A 84 -34.12 9.89 0.17
C THR A 84 -35.12 8.83 0.62
N ALA A 85 -35.68 8.99 1.82
CA ALA A 85 -36.72 8.11 2.38
C ALA A 85 -38.02 8.00 1.54
N ALA A 86 -38.22 8.88 0.56
CA ALA A 86 -39.34 8.81 -0.39
C ALA A 86 -39.12 7.74 -1.49
N THR A 87 -37.88 7.29 -1.67
CA THR A 87 -37.56 6.16 -2.56
C THR A 87 -37.74 4.87 -1.78
N PRO A 88 -38.48 3.86 -2.28
CA PRO A 88 -38.59 2.58 -1.60
C PRO A 88 -37.20 2.00 -1.36
N ILE A 89 -36.76 1.96 -0.10
CA ILE A 89 -35.49 1.33 0.26
C ILE A 89 -35.66 -0.15 -0.04
N PRO A 90 -34.85 -0.73 -0.95
CA PRO A 90 -34.95 -2.15 -1.25
C PRO A 90 -34.75 -2.94 0.04
N THR A 91 -35.61 -3.91 0.32
CA THR A 91 -35.44 -4.82 1.46
C THR A 91 -34.47 -5.97 1.16
N ILE A 92 -33.99 -6.03 -0.07
CA ILE A 92 -33.06 -7.03 -0.58
C ILE A 92 -31.64 -6.48 -0.60
N PRO A 93 -30.62 -7.33 -0.33
CA PRO A 93 -29.22 -6.94 -0.47
C PRO A 93 -28.94 -6.34 -1.86
N GLN A 94 -28.14 -5.27 -1.88
CA GLN A 94 -27.74 -4.60 -3.11
C GLN A 94 -26.27 -4.89 -3.41
N LYS A 95 -25.93 -5.06 -4.69
CA LYS A 95 -24.53 -5.11 -5.11
C LYS A 95 -24.00 -3.69 -5.21
N LEU A 96 -23.12 -3.33 -4.29
CA LEU A 96 -22.47 -2.02 -4.26
C LEU A 96 -20.97 -2.17 -4.51
N PRO A 97 -20.32 -1.17 -5.15
CA PRO A 97 -18.87 -1.14 -5.26
C PRO A 97 -18.21 -1.14 -3.89
N GLY A 98 -17.14 -1.92 -3.73
CA GLY A 98 -16.28 -1.89 -2.55
C GLY A 98 -15.70 -0.51 -2.23
N GLN A 99 -15.61 0.36 -3.25
CA GLN A 99 -15.23 1.76 -3.09
C GLN A 99 -16.25 2.60 -2.32
N LEU A 100 -17.48 2.11 -2.13
CA LEU A 100 -18.48 2.71 -1.24
C LEU A 100 -18.34 2.24 0.21
N CYS A 101 -17.34 1.41 0.56
CA CYS A 101 -16.88 1.29 1.93
C CYS A 101 -16.27 2.62 2.35
N LEU A 102 -16.90 3.32 3.28
CA LEU A 102 -16.50 4.65 3.75
C LEU A 102 -16.05 4.60 5.21
N GLY A 103 -15.32 5.64 5.62
CA GLY A 103 -14.99 5.88 7.02
C GLY A 103 -14.27 4.71 7.70
N SER A 104 -14.79 4.32 8.87
CA SER A 104 -14.21 3.27 9.72
C SER A 104 -14.26 1.88 9.10
N ASP A 105 -15.31 1.57 8.34
CA ASP A 105 -15.45 0.27 7.69
C ASP A 105 -14.32 0.04 6.67
N ARG A 106 -14.03 1.05 5.85
CA ARG A 106 -12.87 1.01 4.95
C ARG A 106 -11.55 0.86 5.70
N ALA A 107 -11.35 1.60 6.79
CA ALA A 107 -10.11 1.50 7.56
C ALA A 107 -9.94 0.11 8.19
N GLN A 108 -11.02 -0.49 8.67
CA GLN A 108 -11.03 -1.84 9.22
C GLN A 108 -10.72 -2.88 8.13
N LEU A 109 -11.36 -2.81 6.96
CA LEU A 109 -11.09 -3.73 5.85
C LEU A 109 -9.63 -3.63 5.38
N ILE A 110 -9.08 -2.43 5.28
CA ILE A 110 -7.68 -2.25 4.90
C ILE A 110 -6.74 -2.80 5.98
N GLY A 111 -6.99 -2.50 7.26
CA GLY A 111 -6.20 -3.05 8.37
C GLY A 111 -6.20 -4.58 8.40
N ASN A 112 -7.37 -5.21 8.21
CA ASN A 112 -7.48 -6.67 8.10
C ASN A 112 -6.68 -7.20 6.91
N ALA A 113 -6.82 -6.57 5.74
CA ALA A 113 -6.08 -6.97 4.54
C ALA A 113 -4.56 -6.88 4.77
N VAL A 114 -4.09 -5.82 5.41
CA VAL A 114 -2.66 -5.63 5.73
C VAL A 114 -2.18 -6.63 6.78
N SER A 115 -2.98 -6.94 7.80
CA SER A 115 -2.65 -7.98 8.79
C SER A 115 -2.42 -9.35 8.14
N GLU A 116 -3.23 -9.69 7.13
CA GLU A 116 -3.03 -10.91 6.35
C GLU A 116 -1.80 -10.81 5.42
N ILE A 117 -1.58 -9.67 4.75
CA ILE A 117 -0.37 -9.45 3.93
C ILE A 117 0.91 -9.65 4.75
N ILE A 118 0.96 -9.06 5.95
CA ILE A 118 2.11 -9.17 6.86
C ILE A 118 2.31 -10.60 7.36
N GLY A 119 1.23 -11.33 7.65
CA GLY A 119 1.30 -12.75 8.01
C GLY A 119 1.68 -13.68 6.87
N GLY A 120 1.69 -13.18 5.63
CA GLY A 120 1.92 -13.92 4.40
C GLY A 120 3.32 -14.53 4.27
N GLY A 121 3.41 -15.60 3.48
CA GLY A 121 4.68 -16.29 3.17
C GLY A 121 5.78 -15.39 2.59
N PRO A 122 5.49 -14.44 1.68
CA PRO A 122 6.52 -13.61 1.05
C PRO A 122 7.36 -12.75 2.00
N LEU A 123 6.83 -12.35 3.16
CA LEU A 123 7.57 -11.58 4.17
C LEU A 123 8.19 -12.44 5.27
N ALA A 124 7.94 -13.76 5.28
CA ALA A 124 8.37 -14.64 6.36
C ALA A 124 9.91 -14.66 6.53
N SER A 125 10.67 -14.58 5.45
CA SER A 125 12.14 -14.50 5.50
C SER A 125 12.63 -13.21 6.17
N THR A 126 11.98 -12.07 5.87
CA THR A 126 12.27 -10.78 6.51
C THR A 126 12.14 -10.89 8.03
N PHE A 127 11.03 -11.44 8.53
CA PHE A 127 10.78 -11.56 9.97
C PHE A 127 11.58 -12.70 10.65
N ALA A 128 12.09 -13.66 9.87
CA ALA A 128 13.04 -14.66 10.35
C ALA A 128 14.44 -14.05 10.58
N GLN A 129 14.87 -13.19 9.66
CA GLN A 129 16.20 -12.57 9.66
C GLN A 129 16.29 -11.35 10.60
N TYR A 130 15.28 -10.49 10.61
CA TYR A 130 15.28 -9.22 11.32
C TYR A 130 14.34 -9.26 12.53
N LYS A 131 14.72 -8.56 13.60
CA LYS A 131 13.93 -8.43 14.84
C LYS A 131 13.43 -7.00 14.99
N GLN A 132 12.56 -6.75 15.97
CA GLN A 132 11.88 -5.47 16.16
C GLN A 132 12.80 -4.24 16.13
N GLN A 133 14.02 -4.34 16.67
CA GLN A 133 15.00 -3.25 16.67
C GLN A 133 15.62 -2.93 15.30
N ASN A 134 15.34 -3.75 14.27
CA ASN A 134 15.82 -3.58 12.91
C ASN A 134 14.72 -3.10 11.96
N LEU A 135 13.49 -2.97 12.44
CA LEU A 135 12.31 -2.66 11.63
C LEU A 135 11.78 -1.29 12.01
N ALA A 136 11.50 -0.45 11.02
CA ALA A 136 10.76 0.79 11.20
C ALA A 136 9.60 0.87 10.22
N VAL A 137 8.45 1.34 10.69
CA VAL A 137 7.23 1.56 9.91
C VAL A 137 7.08 3.05 9.67
N PHE A 138 6.86 3.40 8.41
CA PHE A 138 6.74 4.78 7.94
C PHE A 138 5.37 4.99 7.29
N PRO A 139 4.32 5.19 8.09
CA PRO A 139 3.02 5.53 7.54
C PRO A 139 3.04 6.97 7.03
N ILE A 140 2.62 7.16 5.79
CA ILE A 140 2.39 8.51 5.26
C ILE A 140 1.08 9.04 5.84
N ALA A 141 1.12 10.24 6.41
CA ALA A 141 0.04 10.82 7.17
C ALA A 141 -1.28 10.84 6.38
N ARG A 142 -2.38 10.61 7.11
CA ARG A 142 -3.76 10.43 6.64
C ARG A 142 -4.05 9.00 6.17
N GLU A 143 -3.64 8.61 4.95
CA GLU A 143 -4.04 7.30 4.41
C GLU A 143 -3.18 6.16 4.97
N GLY A 144 -1.85 6.30 5.01
CA GLY A 144 -0.94 5.26 5.50
C GLY A 144 -1.18 4.83 6.94
N LEU A 145 -1.60 5.76 7.80
CA LEU A 145 -1.96 5.47 9.20
C LEU A 145 -3.14 4.50 9.32
N LYS A 146 -4.06 4.50 8.34
CA LYS A 146 -5.23 3.61 8.36
C LYS A 146 -4.85 2.16 8.07
N TYR A 147 -3.64 1.92 7.55
CA TYR A 147 -3.20 0.61 7.11
C TYR A 147 -2.73 -0.27 8.26
N GLN A 148 -2.50 0.33 9.44
CA GLN A 148 -2.23 -0.40 10.69
C GLN A 148 -1.07 -1.40 10.54
N VAL A 149 0.00 -0.99 9.85
CA VAL A 149 1.14 -1.87 9.53
C VAL A 149 1.88 -2.29 10.81
N ALA A 150 2.05 -1.38 11.77
CA ALA A 150 2.71 -1.70 13.04
C ALA A 150 1.88 -2.71 13.85
N GLU A 151 0.57 -2.53 13.91
CA GLU A 151 -0.36 -3.45 14.57
C GLU A 151 -0.36 -4.81 13.88
N ALA A 152 -0.30 -4.85 12.55
CA ALA A 152 -0.19 -6.07 11.76
C ALA A 152 1.12 -6.83 12.02
N ILE A 153 2.24 -6.12 12.16
CA ILE A 153 3.53 -6.72 12.53
C ILE A 153 3.46 -7.31 13.95
N TYR A 154 2.89 -6.57 14.90
CA TYR A 154 2.72 -7.03 16.26
C TYR A 154 1.80 -8.26 16.35
N SER A 155 0.65 -8.25 15.68
CA SER A 155 -0.32 -9.35 15.74
C SER A 155 0.23 -10.67 15.19
N ASN A 156 1.07 -10.60 14.15
CA ASN A 156 1.64 -11.78 13.50
C ASN A 156 2.95 -12.26 14.14
N TYR A 157 3.80 -11.35 14.62
CA TYR A 157 5.17 -11.66 15.05
C TYR A 157 5.52 -11.21 16.47
N GLY A 158 4.67 -10.43 17.15
CA GLY A 158 4.87 -9.95 18.52
C GLY A 158 5.93 -8.84 18.63
N TYR A 159 6.30 -8.20 17.52
CA TYR A 159 7.35 -7.18 17.48
C TYR A 159 6.78 -5.79 17.71
N TYR A 160 7.41 -5.03 18.61
CA TYR A 160 7.16 -3.60 18.81
C TYR A 160 8.15 -2.81 17.97
N CYS A 161 7.82 -2.61 16.69
CA CYS A 161 8.64 -1.82 15.78
C CYS A 161 8.42 -0.30 15.99
N ASP A 162 9.43 0.49 15.68
CA ASP A 162 9.32 1.94 15.71
C ASP A 162 8.37 2.42 14.59
N GLU A 163 7.44 3.31 14.93
CA GLU A 163 6.53 3.94 13.99
C GLU A 163 6.89 5.42 13.81
N ILE A 164 7.34 5.76 12.61
CA ILE A 164 7.86 7.08 12.26
C ILE A 164 6.90 7.72 11.25
N VAL A 165 5.96 8.51 11.77
CA VAL A 165 4.97 9.16 10.92
C VAL A 165 5.62 10.19 9.99
N LEU A 166 5.32 10.07 8.70
CA LEU A 166 5.78 10.97 7.65
C LEU A 166 4.65 11.88 7.19
N ASP A 167 4.87 13.19 7.16
CA ASP A 167 3.98 14.10 6.43
C ASP A 167 4.57 14.39 5.05
N ALA A 168 3.97 13.78 4.03
CA ALA A 168 4.31 14.00 2.63
C ALA A 168 3.02 14.18 1.83
N HIS A 169 2.97 15.24 1.02
CA HIS A 169 1.80 15.52 0.19
C HIS A 169 2.17 16.27 -1.08
N HIS A 170 1.26 16.21 -2.05
CA HIS A 170 1.38 17.00 -3.27
C HIS A 170 1.07 18.46 -2.98
N VAL A 171 1.93 19.35 -3.45
CA VAL A 171 1.69 20.80 -3.48
C VAL A 171 1.61 21.23 -4.93
N PHE A 172 0.66 22.11 -5.25
CA PHE A 172 0.55 22.66 -6.60
C PHE A 172 1.77 23.53 -6.89
N ASP A 173 2.42 23.25 -8.01
CA ASP A 173 3.58 23.99 -8.48
C ASP A 173 3.58 24.01 -10.00
N SER A 174 3.16 25.13 -10.58
CA SER A 174 3.12 25.34 -12.04
C SER A 174 4.50 25.39 -12.68
N SER A 175 5.59 25.46 -11.90
CA SER A 175 6.95 25.42 -12.43
C SER A 175 7.40 24.00 -12.79
N VAL A 176 6.71 22.96 -12.27
CA VAL A 176 6.98 21.56 -12.60
C VAL A 176 6.20 21.16 -13.86
N PRO A 177 6.90 20.87 -14.98
CA PRO A 177 6.24 20.48 -16.21
C PRO A 177 5.37 19.24 -16.02
N VAL A 178 4.28 19.13 -16.79
CA VAL A 178 3.38 17.97 -16.90
C VAL A 178 2.48 17.74 -15.68
N TYR A 179 3.00 17.82 -14.46
CA TYR A 179 2.26 17.47 -13.25
C TYR A 179 1.68 18.68 -12.52
N ASN A 180 2.23 19.87 -12.77
CA ASN A 180 1.93 21.10 -12.02
C ASN A 180 1.93 20.88 -10.51
N ARG A 181 2.80 19.98 -10.03
CA ARG A 181 2.87 19.52 -8.65
C ARG A 181 4.30 19.15 -8.26
N THR A 182 4.71 19.57 -7.08
CA THR A 182 5.87 19.07 -6.33
C THR A 182 5.42 18.17 -5.18
N VAL A 183 6.36 17.46 -4.58
CA VAL A 183 6.15 16.80 -3.28
C VAL A 183 6.81 17.68 -2.25
N GLU A 184 6.03 18.06 -1.24
CA GLU A 184 6.58 18.63 -0.02
C GLU A 184 6.60 17.53 1.03
N LEU A 185 7.80 17.20 1.52
CA LEU A 185 7.98 16.34 2.67
C LEU A 185 8.30 17.23 3.86
N THR A 186 7.32 17.38 4.75
CA THR A 186 7.33 18.45 5.76
C THR A 186 7.85 17.96 7.10
N LEU A 187 7.72 16.66 7.42
CA LEU A 187 8.03 16.17 8.77
C LEU A 187 8.37 14.68 8.81
N PHE A 188 9.48 14.36 9.50
CA PHE A 188 9.72 13.06 10.12
C PHE A 188 9.44 13.18 11.62
N LYS A 189 8.55 12.35 12.16
CA LYS A 189 8.34 12.26 13.62
C LYS A 189 9.20 11.16 14.24
N ASP A 190 10.51 11.29 14.15
CA ASP A 190 11.51 10.33 14.64
C ASP A 190 12.43 10.91 15.74
N LYS A 191 11.99 11.98 16.40
CA LYS A 191 12.79 12.71 17.40
C LYS A 191 13.17 11.85 18.61
N ASP A 192 12.43 10.77 18.83
CA ASP A 192 12.65 9.86 19.95
C ASP A 192 13.68 8.76 19.63
N LEU A 193 14.15 8.66 18.38
CA LEU A 193 15.21 7.73 17.99
C LEU A 193 16.59 8.36 18.14
N ASP A 194 17.43 7.73 18.94
CA ASP A 194 18.85 8.04 19.00
C ASP A 194 19.61 7.52 17.76
N GLN A 195 20.88 7.92 17.64
CA GLN A 195 21.71 7.55 16.50
C GLN A 195 21.93 6.04 16.40
N THR A 196 22.11 5.35 17.52
CA THR A 196 22.32 3.90 17.54
C THR A 196 21.07 3.16 17.09
N GLN A 197 19.88 3.61 17.49
CA GLN A 197 18.62 3.06 17.01
C GLN A 197 18.48 3.24 15.50
N LYS A 198 18.76 4.44 14.98
CA LYS A 198 18.71 4.73 13.52
C LYS A 198 19.68 3.85 12.73
N GLU A 199 20.89 3.67 13.22
CA GLU A 199 21.90 2.81 12.60
C GLU A 199 21.51 1.33 12.62
N ASN A 200 20.64 0.92 13.54
CA ASN A 200 20.20 -0.47 13.66
C ASN A 200 19.05 -0.83 12.71
N ILE A 201 18.34 0.18 12.16
CA ILE A 201 17.24 -0.03 11.21
C ILE A 201 17.81 -0.58 9.89
N ALA A 202 17.34 -1.77 9.52
CA ALA A 202 17.74 -2.47 8.30
C ALA A 202 16.57 -2.65 7.33
N VAL A 203 15.32 -2.61 7.80
CA VAL A 203 14.11 -2.76 6.98
C VAL A 203 13.15 -1.63 7.26
N ALA A 204 12.70 -0.94 6.22
CA ALA A 204 11.66 0.08 6.29
C ALA A 204 10.36 -0.42 5.65
N PHE A 205 9.25 -0.33 6.36
CA PHE A 205 7.91 -0.56 5.81
C PHE A 205 7.24 0.78 5.51
N LEU A 206 7.12 1.16 4.24
CA LEU A 206 6.42 2.36 3.81
C LEU A 206 4.95 2.04 3.55
N ALA A 207 4.03 2.88 4.03
CA ALA A 207 2.60 2.62 3.88
C ALA A 207 1.88 3.82 3.25
N ASP A 208 1.47 3.68 1.99
CA ASP A 208 0.60 4.62 1.26
C ASP A 208 0.10 4.01 -0.07
N SER A 209 -0.93 4.60 -0.67
CA SER A 209 -1.36 4.25 -2.03
C SER A 209 -0.52 4.97 -3.09
N ILE A 210 -0.22 4.27 -4.19
CA ILE A 210 0.63 4.79 -5.28
C ILE A 210 -0.22 5.16 -6.49
N ALA A 211 -0.60 6.43 -6.60
CA ALA A 211 -1.23 6.95 -7.81
C ALA A 211 -0.18 7.36 -8.85
N SER A 212 0.46 8.52 -8.64
CA SER A 212 1.49 9.03 -9.55
C SER A 212 2.88 8.47 -9.25
N GLY A 213 3.16 8.06 -8.01
CA GLY A 213 4.51 7.65 -7.59
C GLY A 213 5.44 8.79 -7.16
N LEU A 214 5.09 10.08 -7.33
CA LEU A 214 5.99 11.18 -6.89
C LEU A 214 6.26 11.13 -5.38
N VAL A 215 5.19 10.97 -4.58
CA VAL A 215 5.29 10.93 -3.12
C VAL A 215 6.16 9.76 -2.69
N MET A 216 5.90 8.57 -3.23
CA MET A 216 6.66 7.37 -2.87
C MET A 216 8.14 7.49 -3.26
N LYS A 217 8.44 8.02 -4.45
CA LYS A 217 9.82 8.29 -4.88
C LYS A 217 10.56 9.19 -3.88
N GLU A 218 9.96 10.32 -3.50
CA GLU A 218 10.57 11.24 -2.55
C GLU A 218 10.74 10.59 -1.17
N VAL A 219 9.72 9.87 -0.68
CA VAL A 219 9.79 9.18 0.61
C VAL A 219 10.88 8.12 0.62
N VAL A 220 10.99 7.28 -0.41
CA VAL A 220 12.05 6.27 -0.54
C VAL A 220 13.43 6.94 -0.50
N ALA A 221 13.62 8.04 -1.24
CA ALA A 221 14.89 8.77 -1.23
C ALA A 221 15.21 9.31 0.15
N ARG A 222 14.27 9.99 0.82
CA ARG A 222 14.47 10.59 2.14
C ARG A 222 14.68 9.57 3.25
N VAL A 223 13.98 8.44 3.20
CA VAL A 223 14.19 7.32 4.13
C VAL A 223 15.57 6.71 3.91
N SER A 224 15.99 6.52 2.66
CA SER A 224 17.34 6.02 2.33
C SER A 224 18.45 6.96 2.79
N GLU A 225 18.28 8.28 2.65
CA GLU A 225 19.21 9.29 3.15
C GLU A 225 19.30 9.31 4.68
N ARG A 226 18.19 9.04 5.36
CA ARG A 226 18.05 9.18 6.83
C ARG A 226 18.53 7.96 7.60
N PHE A 227 18.50 6.77 6.99
CA PHE A 227 18.85 5.49 7.63
C PHE A 227 19.92 4.76 6.80
N GLU A 228 21.19 5.02 7.13
CA GLU A 228 22.36 4.62 6.33
C GLU A 228 22.51 3.10 6.15
N ASN A 229 21.99 2.31 7.09
CA ASN A 229 22.15 0.85 7.10
C ASN A 229 20.96 0.09 6.51
N LEU A 230 20.00 0.78 5.87
CA LEU A 230 18.88 0.13 5.20
C LEU A 230 19.36 -0.90 4.18
N LYS A 231 18.79 -2.10 4.29
CA LYS A 231 19.01 -3.24 3.38
C LYS A 231 17.80 -3.52 2.51
N GLN A 232 16.62 -3.12 2.97
CA GLN A 232 15.35 -3.47 2.36
C GLN A 232 14.30 -2.39 2.63
N ILE A 233 13.51 -2.07 1.61
CA ILE A 233 12.34 -1.21 1.72
C ILE A 233 11.16 -2.00 1.19
N GLU A 234 10.17 -2.22 2.06
CA GLU A 234 8.90 -2.85 1.74
C GLU A 234 7.83 -1.78 1.61
N VAL A 235 7.09 -1.77 0.50
CA VAL A 235 6.02 -0.79 0.28
C VAL A 235 4.67 -1.48 0.32
N ILE A 236 3.86 -1.14 1.33
CA ILE A 236 2.50 -1.64 1.51
C ILE A 236 1.52 -0.65 0.89
N SER A 237 0.96 -1.02 -0.26
CA SER A 237 0.09 -0.15 -1.05
C SER A 237 -1.19 -0.88 -1.46
N PRO A 238 -2.33 -0.65 -0.78
CA PRO A 238 -3.63 -1.23 -1.14
C PRO A 238 -4.07 -0.90 -2.57
N LEU A 239 -3.65 0.25 -3.10
CA LEU A 239 -3.92 0.67 -4.47
C LEU A 239 -2.65 1.24 -5.10
N ALA A 240 -2.19 0.65 -6.20
CA ALA A 240 -1.06 1.15 -6.98
C ALA A 240 -1.39 1.16 -8.48
N THR A 241 -0.94 2.19 -9.19
CA THR A 241 -0.97 2.19 -10.67
C THR A 241 0.37 1.76 -11.24
N ILE A 242 0.36 1.08 -12.39
CA ILE A 242 1.59 0.72 -13.12
C ILE A 242 2.45 1.96 -13.36
N ARG A 243 1.84 3.08 -13.77
CA ARG A 243 2.55 4.35 -13.99
C ARG A 243 3.30 4.82 -12.75
N GLY A 244 2.67 4.75 -11.59
CA GLY A 244 3.30 5.17 -10.34
C GLY A 244 4.40 4.23 -9.85
N LEU A 245 4.30 2.93 -10.16
CA LEU A 245 5.32 1.93 -9.84
C LEU A 245 6.57 2.01 -10.72
N CYS A 246 6.47 2.64 -11.90
CA CYS A 246 7.60 2.82 -12.82
C CYS A 246 8.59 3.95 -12.43
N ARG A 247 8.40 4.63 -11.30
CA ARG A 247 9.19 5.80 -10.89
C ARG A 247 10.19 5.49 -9.79
#